data_AF-A0AA88WTC0-F1
#
_entry.id   AF-A0AA88WTC0-F1
#
_cell.length_a   1.000
_cell.length_b   1.000
_cell.length_c   1.000
_cell.angle_alpha   90.00
_cell.angle_beta   90.00
_cell.angle_gamma   90.00
#
_symmetry.space_group_name_H-M   'P 1'
#
loop_
_entity.id
_entity.type
_entity.pdbx_description
1 polymer ?
#
loop_
_entity_poly.entity_id
_entity_poly.type
_entity_poly.pdbx_seq_one_letter_code
_entity_poly.pdbx_strand_id
1 'polypeptide(L)'
;MHEWTYDAMCHDLLNIEGNKYMHEVPSKTGGLPEKKEVLLDDRDPVWLELRDAHIAEASERLHEKMTRFMSQNKAAQIYQHSRDGGELSTRDLQKMVQALPQYNEQTEKLSIHADIAAKLNRLVGELGLKELGQLEQDLVFGDAGTDEVLNYLGTKPDVTSENKLRLLMIYAAIYPEKIKDHHVIKLMELARLPTDDMNAVHNMRLLEGSFDARRTYAGIFSVFNKRKRAVRKDRVDDGSPWQLSRFYPLVE
;
A
#
# COMPACT_ATOMS: atom_id res chain seq x y z
N MET A 1 -3.92 -0.45 9.03
CA MET A 1 -3.70 0.86 8.40
C MET A 1 -3.19 0.61 7.01
N HIS A 2 -3.49 1.49 6.07
CA HIS A 2 -2.93 1.43 4.74
C HIS A 2 -1.43 1.72 4.80
N GLU A 3 -0.62 0.76 4.37
CA GLU A 3 0.83 0.83 4.33
C GLU A 3 1.31 1.11 2.92
N TRP A 4 2.39 1.88 2.77
CA TRP A 4 2.80 2.44 1.47
C TRP A 4 4.08 1.83 0.90
N THR A 5 4.64 0.83 1.56
CA THR A 5 5.67 -0.04 0.98
C THR A 5 5.06 -0.94 -0.08
N TYR A 6 5.79 -1.22 -1.15
CA TYR A 6 5.29 -1.94 -2.33
C TYR A 6 4.66 -3.29 -1.98
N ASP A 7 5.30 -4.08 -1.12
CA ASP A 7 4.82 -5.40 -0.69
C ASP A 7 3.50 -5.31 0.08
N ALA A 8 3.49 -4.54 1.16
CA ALA A 8 2.32 -4.38 2.01
C ALA A 8 1.13 -3.83 1.20
N MET A 9 1.36 -2.87 0.31
CA MET A 9 0.31 -2.33 -0.56
C MET A 9 -0.19 -3.36 -1.59
N CYS A 10 0.69 -4.21 -2.11
CA CYS A 10 0.28 -5.33 -2.98
C CYS A 10 -0.66 -6.28 -2.24
N HIS A 11 -0.29 -6.71 -1.03
CA HIS A 11 -1.10 -7.63 -0.23
C HIS A 11 -2.40 -6.99 0.29
N ASP A 12 -2.41 -5.68 0.48
CA ASP A 12 -3.59 -4.94 0.91
C ASP A 12 -4.61 -4.76 -0.24
N LEU A 13 -4.13 -4.36 -1.42
CA LEU A 13 -5.01 -3.89 -2.50
C LEU A 13 -5.22 -4.90 -3.64
N LEU A 14 -4.39 -5.95 -3.71
CA LEU A 14 -4.46 -6.96 -4.75
C LEU A 14 -4.90 -8.30 -4.17
N ASN A 15 -5.53 -9.12 -5.00
CA ASN A 15 -5.87 -10.49 -4.65
C ASN A 15 -4.62 -11.37 -4.73
N ILE A 16 -3.83 -11.37 -3.67
CA ILE A 16 -2.63 -12.20 -3.50
C ILE A 16 -2.92 -13.27 -2.45
N GLU A 17 -2.72 -14.54 -2.81
CA GLU A 17 -2.87 -15.66 -1.89
C GLU A 17 -1.48 -16.19 -1.50
N GLY A 18 -1.03 -15.88 -0.29
CA GLY A 18 0.37 -16.09 0.10
C GLY A 18 1.29 -15.24 -0.78
N ASN A 19 2.04 -15.86 -1.69
CA ASN A 19 2.90 -15.15 -2.65
C ASN A 19 2.37 -15.25 -4.10
N LYS A 20 1.14 -15.76 -4.29
CA LYS A 20 0.56 -16.00 -5.61
C LYS A 20 -0.28 -14.82 -6.06
N TYR A 21 0.15 -14.16 -7.11
CA TYR A 21 -0.59 -13.10 -7.77
C TYR A 21 -1.21 -13.59 -9.07
N MET A 22 -2.52 -13.41 -9.23
CA MET A 22 -3.22 -13.69 -10.49
C MET A 22 -3.15 -12.47 -11.41
N HIS A 23 -2.20 -12.49 -12.33
CA HIS A 23 -1.99 -11.44 -13.32
C HIS A 23 -2.93 -11.62 -14.53
N GLU A 24 -3.62 -10.56 -14.93
CA GLU A 24 -4.51 -10.56 -16.09
C GLU A 24 -3.78 -9.99 -17.30
N VAL A 25 -3.58 -10.83 -18.32
CA VAL A 25 -2.91 -10.48 -19.57
C VAL A 25 -3.96 -10.27 -20.65
N PRO A 26 -3.89 -9.18 -21.45
CA PRO A 26 -4.78 -9.01 -22.59
C PRO A 26 -4.71 -10.21 -23.55
N SER A 27 -5.88 -10.71 -23.97
CA SER A 27 -5.95 -11.82 -24.93
C SER A 27 -5.35 -11.42 -26.27
N LYS A 28 -4.43 -12.24 -26.80
CA LYS A 28 -3.83 -12.04 -28.12
C LYS A 28 -4.84 -12.18 -29.27
N THR A 29 -5.97 -12.82 -29.02
CA THR A 29 -7.02 -13.10 -30.01
C THR A 29 -8.30 -12.30 -29.78
N GLY A 30 -8.26 -11.25 -28.95
CA GLY A 30 -9.41 -10.36 -28.71
C GLY A 30 -10.52 -10.96 -27.82
N GLY A 31 -10.21 -12.01 -27.04
CA GLY A 31 -11.11 -12.60 -26.06
C GLY A 31 -10.99 -12.00 -24.66
N LEU A 32 -11.57 -12.69 -23.66
CA LEU A 32 -11.40 -12.34 -22.24
C LEU A 32 -9.91 -12.37 -21.85
N PRO A 33 -9.47 -11.50 -20.93
CA PRO A 33 -8.10 -11.53 -20.42
C PRO A 33 -7.71 -12.91 -19.91
N GLU A 34 -6.49 -13.34 -20.27
CA GLU A 34 -5.91 -14.59 -19.79
C GLU A 34 -5.39 -14.37 -18.36
N LYS A 35 -5.64 -15.33 -17.47
CA LYS A 35 -5.13 -15.29 -16.09
C LYS A 35 -3.86 -16.12 -15.99
N LYS A 36 -2.79 -15.48 -15.52
CA LYS A 36 -1.49 -16.11 -15.28
C LYS A 36 -1.15 -16.03 -13.80
N GLU A 37 -0.86 -17.18 -13.19
CA GLU A 37 -0.30 -17.21 -11.84
C GLU A 37 1.16 -16.77 -11.89
N VAL A 38 1.50 -15.77 -11.07
CA VAL A 38 2.86 -15.27 -10.87
C VAL A 38 3.23 -15.40 -9.40
N LEU A 39 4.46 -15.84 -9.12
CA LEU A 39 5.00 -15.89 -7.77
C LEU A 39 5.81 -14.63 -7.47
N LEU A 40 5.38 -13.86 -6.48
CA LEU A 40 6.08 -12.69 -5.96
C LEU A 40 6.90 -13.12 -4.75
N ASP A 41 8.15 -13.57 -4.98
CA ASP A 41 9.04 -14.03 -3.92
C ASP A 41 10.51 -13.67 -4.20
N ASP A 42 11.40 -14.08 -3.30
CA ASP A 42 12.84 -13.74 -3.33
C ASP A 42 13.58 -14.23 -4.60
N ARG A 43 12.97 -15.12 -5.40
CA ARG A 43 13.53 -15.57 -6.68
C ARG A 43 13.25 -14.59 -7.81
N ASP A 44 12.34 -13.63 -7.61
CA ASP A 44 12.15 -12.49 -8.50
C ASP A 44 13.05 -11.32 -8.04
N PRO A 45 14.12 -11.00 -8.80
CA PRO A 45 15.01 -9.91 -8.43
C PRO A 45 14.36 -8.53 -8.51
N VAL A 46 13.29 -8.36 -9.30
CA VAL A 46 12.55 -7.09 -9.35
C VAL A 46 11.71 -6.95 -8.09
N TRP A 47 11.01 -8.01 -7.68
CA TRP A 47 10.29 -8.02 -6.41
C TRP A 47 11.21 -7.73 -5.22
N LEU A 48 12.32 -8.45 -5.10
CA LEU A 48 13.26 -8.30 -3.98
C LEU A 48 13.81 -6.87 -3.84
N GLU A 49 14.00 -6.17 -4.96
CA GLU A 49 14.48 -4.79 -4.98
C GLU A 49 13.40 -3.76 -4.62
N LEU A 50 12.14 -4.04 -4.96
CA LEU A 50 11.03 -3.09 -4.84
C LEU A 50 10.20 -3.28 -3.56
N ARG A 51 10.10 -4.51 -3.03
CA ARG A 51 9.13 -4.92 -1.99
C ARG A 51 9.10 -4.00 -0.76
N ASP A 52 10.27 -3.56 -0.31
CA ASP A 52 10.44 -2.74 0.90
C ASP A 52 10.46 -1.23 0.60
N ALA A 53 10.50 -0.84 -0.68
CA ALA A 53 10.51 0.55 -1.09
C ALA A 53 9.11 1.15 -1.01
N HIS A 54 9.05 2.46 -0.71
CA HIS A 54 7.80 3.22 -0.81
C HIS A 54 7.28 3.19 -2.26
N ILE A 55 5.96 3.09 -2.48
CA ILE A 55 5.36 2.92 -3.81
C ILE A 55 5.81 3.96 -4.85
N ALA A 56 6.02 5.21 -4.43
CA ALA A 56 6.51 6.27 -5.32
C ALA A 56 7.96 6.01 -5.78
N GLU A 57 8.83 5.61 -4.85
CA GLU A 57 10.21 5.24 -5.14
C GLU A 57 10.27 3.94 -5.97
N ALA A 58 9.45 2.96 -5.63
CA ALA A 58 9.36 1.71 -6.38
C ALA A 58 8.96 1.96 -7.85
N SER A 59 8.02 2.89 -8.08
CA SER A 59 7.59 3.30 -9.43
C SER A 59 8.72 3.98 -10.21
N GLU A 60 9.49 4.86 -9.56
CA GLU A 60 10.65 5.53 -10.17
C GLU A 60 11.76 4.52 -10.52
N ARG A 61 12.16 3.68 -9.56
CA ARG A 61 13.17 2.62 -9.76
C ARG A 61 12.77 1.70 -10.91
N LEU A 62 11.50 1.29 -10.97
CA LEU A 62 10.99 0.44 -12.02
C LEU A 62 11.05 1.11 -13.40
N HIS A 63 10.66 2.39 -13.48
CA HIS A 63 10.75 3.15 -14.73
C HIS A 63 12.20 3.29 -15.22
N GLU A 64 13.14 3.61 -14.33
CA GLU A 64 14.56 3.66 -14.66
C GLU A 64 15.09 2.30 -15.13
N LYS A 65 14.68 1.21 -14.47
CA LYS A 65 15.11 -0.15 -14.79
C LYS A 65 14.62 -0.57 -16.17
N MET A 66 13.36 -0.27 -16.51
CA MET A 66 12.81 -0.51 -17.84
C MET A 66 13.57 0.28 -18.90
N THR A 67 13.86 1.56 -18.65
CA THR A 67 14.59 2.43 -19.57
C THR A 67 16.05 1.97 -19.77
N ARG A 68 16.74 1.61 -18.68
CA ARG A 68 18.09 1.05 -18.72
C ARG A 68 18.11 -0.29 -19.45
N PHE A 69 17.14 -1.16 -19.20
CA PHE A 69 17.03 -2.45 -19.86
C PHE A 69 16.86 -2.30 -21.39
N MET A 70 15.96 -1.41 -21.83
CA MET A 70 15.76 -1.13 -23.25
C MET A 70 17.01 -0.54 -23.92
N SER A 71 17.74 0.33 -23.22
CA SER A 71 18.93 1.01 -23.77
C SER A 71 20.22 0.20 -23.72
N GLN A 72 20.36 -0.79 -22.82
CA GLN A 72 21.63 -1.50 -22.62
C GLN A 72 21.61 -2.97 -23.07
N ASN A 73 20.43 -3.58 -23.15
CA ASN A 73 20.35 -4.98 -23.54
C ASN A 73 20.54 -5.12 -25.05
N LYS A 74 21.54 -5.91 -25.47
CA LYS A 74 21.87 -6.10 -26.89
C LYS A 74 20.71 -6.68 -27.69
N ALA A 75 19.94 -7.61 -27.12
CA ALA A 75 18.75 -8.13 -27.80
C ALA A 75 17.68 -7.02 -27.94
N ALA A 76 17.50 -6.17 -26.93
CA ALA A 76 16.60 -5.02 -27.00
C ALA A 76 17.02 -4.00 -28.07
N GLN A 77 18.30 -3.62 -28.09
CA GLN A 77 18.87 -2.71 -29.07
C GLN A 77 18.73 -3.26 -30.50
N ILE A 78 19.02 -4.55 -30.71
CA ILE A 78 18.87 -5.22 -32.00
C ILE A 78 17.37 -5.31 -32.40
N TYR A 79 16.47 -5.54 -31.44
CA TYR A 79 15.01 -5.51 -31.67
C TYR A 79 14.52 -4.12 -32.07
N GLN A 80 15.00 -3.06 -31.42
CA GLN A 80 14.67 -1.68 -31.78
C GLN A 80 15.23 -1.32 -33.16
N HIS A 81 16.51 -1.63 -33.41
CA HIS A 81 17.17 -1.36 -34.68
C HIS A 81 16.51 -2.07 -35.87
N SER A 82 16.02 -3.30 -35.66
CA SER A 82 15.26 -4.02 -36.70
C SER A 82 13.86 -3.47 -36.93
N ARG A 83 13.19 -2.95 -35.88
CA ARG A 83 11.92 -2.23 -35.99
C ARG A 83 12.07 -0.90 -36.74
N ASP A 84 13.20 -0.22 -36.58
CA ASP A 84 13.52 1.05 -37.24
C ASP A 84 14.07 0.88 -38.67
N GLY A 85 14.03 -0.35 -39.23
CA GLY A 85 14.38 -0.63 -40.62
C GLY A 85 15.87 -0.84 -40.90
N GLY A 86 16.69 -1.04 -39.87
CA GLY A 86 18.13 -1.29 -40.02
C GLY A 86 18.47 -2.74 -40.36
N GLU A 87 19.41 -2.95 -41.29
CA GLU A 87 19.91 -4.28 -41.66
C GLU A 87 20.72 -4.93 -40.52
N LEU A 88 20.51 -6.24 -40.31
CA LEU A 88 21.19 -7.02 -39.27
C LEU A 88 22.26 -7.95 -39.87
N SER A 89 23.46 -7.96 -39.30
CA SER A 89 24.49 -8.93 -39.71
C SER A 89 24.21 -10.34 -39.16
N THR A 90 24.71 -11.37 -39.82
CA THR A 90 24.60 -12.77 -39.36
C THR A 90 25.20 -12.99 -37.95
N ARG A 91 26.24 -12.25 -37.60
CA ARG A 91 26.85 -12.26 -36.26
C ARG A 91 25.94 -11.61 -35.22
N ASP A 92 25.20 -10.56 -35.58
CA ASP A 92 24.26 -9.90 -34.68
C ASP A 92 23.03 -10.78 -34.45
N LEU A 93 22.56 -11.49 -35.47
CA LEU A 93 21.52 -12.50 -35.34
C LEU A 93 21.93 -13.63 -34.38
N GLN A 94 23.17 -14.14 -34.47
CA GLN A 94 23.67 -15.16 -33.54
C GLN A 94 23.69 -14.67 -32.09
N LYS A 95 24.21 -13.46 -31.84
CA LYS A 95 24.23 -12.86 -30.50
C LYS A 95 22.83 -12.60 -29.96
N MET A 96 21.91 -12.18 -30.82
CA MET A 96 20.51 -11.98 -30.46
C MET A 96 19.92 -13.31 -30.00
N VAL A 97 19.97 -14.36 -30.83
CA VAL A 97 19.40 -15.68 -30.51
C VAL A 97 19.90 -16.22 -29.16
N GLN A 98 21.18 -16.03 -28.84
CA GLN A 98 21.75 -16.43 -27.55
C GLN A 98 21.22 -15.61 -26.36
N ALA A 99 20.94 -14.32 -26.56
CA ALA A 99 20.46 -13.42 -25.51
C ALA A 99 18.93 -13.40 -25.37
N LEU A 100 18.17 -13.91 -26.35
CA LEU A 100 16.70 -13.86 -26.36
C LEU A 100 16.03 -14.48 -25.13
N PRO A 101 16.43 -15.66 -24.63
CA PRO A 101 15.76 -16.26 -23.48
C PRO A 101 15.85 -15.37 -22.23
N GLN A 102 17.05 -14.87 -21.93
CA GLN A 102 17.28 -13.96 -20.81
C GLN A 102 16.53 -12.64 -20.99
N TYR A 103 16.53 -12.10 -22.22
CA TYR A 103 15.78 -10.89 -22.55
C TYR A 103 14.28 -11.06 -22.30
N ASN A 104 13.70 -12.18 -22.75
CA ASN A 104 12.28 -12.47 -22.56
C ASN A 104 11.92 -12.59 -21.07
N GLU A 105 12.72 -13.32 -20.29
CA GLU A 105 12.49 -13.47 -18.85
C GLU A 105 12.55 -12.13 -18.11
N GLN A 106 13.55 -11.28 -18.41
CA GLN A 106 13.67 -9.96 -17.79
C GLN A 106 12.55 -9.01 -18.20
N THR A 107 12.16 -9.04 -19.48
CA THR A 107 11.04 -8.23 -20.00
C THR A 107 9.74 -8.61 -19.31
N GLU A 108 9.51 -9.92 -19.15
CA GLU A 108 8.32 -10.45 -18.51
C GLU A 108 8.20 -9.98 -17.06
N LYS A 109 9.25 -10.15 -16.26
CA LYS A 109 9.28 -9.71 -14.85
C LYS A 109 9.05 -8.20 -14.73
N LEU A 110 9.76 -7.39 -15.53
CA LEU A 110 9.59 -5.94 -15.54
C LEU A 110 8.16 -5.52 -15.92
N SER A 111 7.57 -6.17 -16.93
CA SER A 111 6.20 -5.91 -17.37
C SER A 111 5.19 -6.20 -16.27
N ILE A 112 5.32 -7.35 -15.59
CA ILE A 112 4.43 -7.72 -14.49
C ILE A 112 4.45 -6.65 -13.39
N HIS A 113 5.64 -6.22 -12.96
CA HIS A 113 5.75 -5.18 -11.93
C HIS A 113 5.24 -3.81 -12.40
N ALA A 114 5.36 -3.49 -13.69
CA ALA A 114 4.82 -2.26 -14.26
C ALA A 114 3.29 -2.26 -14.22
N ASP A 115 2.69 -3.39 -14.57
CA ASP A 115 1.25 -3.58 -14.52
C ASP A 115 0.73 -3.57 -13.07
N ILE A 116 1.45 -4.19 -12.13
CA ILE A 116 1.15 -4.11 -10.69
C ILE A 116 1.19 -2.65 -10.23
N ALA A 117 2.29 -1.93 -10.49
CA ALA A 117 2.43 -0.53 -10.06
C ALA A 117 1.35 0.38 -10.66
N ALA A 118 0.99 0.19 -11.93
CA ALA A 118 -0.11 0.91 -12.57
C ALA A 118 -1.46 0.60 -11.91
N LYS A 119 -1.73 -0.68 -11.62
CA LYS A 119 -2.95 -1.12 -10.93
C LYS A 119 -3.06 -0.57 -9.52
N LEU A 120 -1.97 -0.57 -8.75
CA LEU A 120 -1.94 0.01 -7.41
C LEU A 120 -2.24 1.51 -7.45
N ASN A 121 -1.59 2.27 -8.34
CA ASN A 121 -1.85 3.70 -8.49
C ASN A 121 -3.32 3.99 -8.86
N ARG A 122 -3.92 3.14 -9.71
CA ARG A 122 -5.36 3.23 -10.02
C ARG A 122 -6.22 3.01 -8.78
N LEU A 123 -5.98 1.93 -8.05
CA LEU A 123 -6.74 1.59 -6.84
C LEU A 123 -6.61 2.64 -5.74
N VAL A 124 -5.42 3.21 -5.54
CA VAL A 124 -5.18 4.33 -4.61
C VAL A 124 -6.07 5.53 -4.95
N GLY A 125 -6.24 5.83 -6.25
CA GLY A 125 -7.12 6.88 -6.73
C GLY A 125 -8.61 6.54 -6.57
N GLU A 126 -9.02 5.36 -7.04
CA GLU A 126 -10.41 4.87 -7.02
C GLU A 126 -10.96 4.77 -5.59
N LEU A 127 -10.14 4.30 -4.65
CA LEU A 127 -10.53 4.11 -3.24
C LEU A 127 -10.28 5.35 -2.38
N GLY A 128 -9.71 6.43 -2.93
CA GLY A 128 -9.44 7.67 -2.19
C GLY A 128 -8.43 7.51 -1.05
N LEU A 129 -7.45 6.58 -1.20
CA LEU A 129 -6.60 6.15 -0.09
C LEU A 129 -5.64 7.21 0.43
N LYS A 130 -5.33 8.25 -0.35
CA LYS A 130 -4.46 9.34 0.11
C LYS A 130 -5.07 10.10 1.30
N GLU A 131 -6.34 10.46 1.19
CA GLU A 131 -7.05 11.18 2.25
C GLU A 131 -7.37 10.26 3.43
N LEU A 132 -7.80 9.03 3.15
CA LEU A 132 -8.04 8.03 4.20
C LEU A 132 -6.76 7.73 4.98
N GLY A 133 -5.67 7.43 4.28
CA GLY A 133 -4.37 7.13 4.87
C GLY A 133 -3.84 8.30 5.70
N GLN A 134 -4.07 9.55 5.27
CA GLN A 134 -3.70 10.72 6.07
C GLN A 134 -4.48 10.74 7.39
N LEU A 135 -5.79 10.53 7.35
CA LEU A 135 -6.63 10.48 8.55
C LEU A 135 -6.22 9.33 9.49
N GLU A 136 -5.91 8.15 8.94
CA GLU A 136 -5.39 7.01 9.72
C GLU A 136 -4.10 7.39 10.47
N GLN A 137 -3.15 8.03 9.79
CA GLN A 137 -1.91 8.50 10.40
C GLN A 137 -2.20 9.58 11.46
N ASP A 138 -3.00 10.60 11.13
CA ASP A 138 -3.32 11.71 12.02
C ASP A 138 -4.00 11.24 13.30
N LEU A 139 -4.86 10.22 13.22
CA LEU A 139 -5.45 9.60 14.41
C LEU A 139 -4.36 9.02 15.32
N VAL A 140 -3.41 8.26 14.78
CA VAL A 140 -2.36 7.58 15.55
C VAL A 140 -1.39 8.56 16.21
N PHE A 141 -1.08 9.66 15.53
CA PHE A 141 -0.21 10.72 16.03
C PHE A 141 -0.94 11.81 16.82
N GLY A 142 -2.27 11.71 16.97
CA GLY A 142 -3.07 12.65 17.75
C GLY A 142 -3.26 14.02 17.08
N ASP A 143 -3.09 14.09 15.77
CA ASP A 143 -3.37 15.25 14.91
C ASP A 143 -4.84 15.28 14.46
N ALA A 144 -5.55 14.15 14.55
CA ALA A 144 -7.00 14.03 14.33
C ALA A 144 -7.72 13.33 15.50
N GLY A 145 -9.03 13.55 15.60
CA GLY A 145 -9.89 12.97 16.62
C GLY A 145 -11.27 12.62 16.09
N THR A 146 -12.27 12.69 16.98
CA THR A 146 -13.64 12.25 16.70
C THR A 146 -14.31 13.09 15.61
N ASP A 147 -14.07 14.39 15.59
CA ASP A 147 -14.73 15.32 14.67
C ASP A 147 -14.28 15.10 13.22
N GLU A 148 -12.98 14.85 13.00
CA GLU A 148 -12.42 14.55 11.69
C GLU A 148 -12.96 13.22 11.13
N VAL A 149 -13.09 12.20 11.98
CA VAL A 149 -13.67 10.91 11.59
C VAL A 149 -15.15 11.06 11.23
N LEU A 150 -15.92 11.79 12.04
CA LEU A 150 -17.32 12.09 11.75
C LEU A 150 -17.48 12.86 10.44
N ASN A 151 -16.64 13.87 10.22
CA ASN A 151 -16.65 14.66 8.98
C ASN A 151 -16.30 13.80 7.76
N TYR A 152 -15.27 12.95 7.86
CA TYR A 152 -14.88 12.06 6.77
C TYR A 152 -16.00 11.09 6.40
N LEU A 153 -16.59 10.40 7.38
CA LEU A 153 -17.71 9.47 7.14
C LEU A 153 -18.97 10.18 6.61
N GLY A 154 -19.23 11.41 7.06
CA GLY A 154 -20.39 12.19 6.60
C GLY A 154 -20.24 12.78 5.20
N THR A 155 -19.02 13.09 4.77
CA THR A 155 -18.74 13.71 3.45
C THR A 155 -18.37 12.70 2.38
N LYS A 156 -17.95 11.48 2.76
CA LYS A 156 -17.50 10.42 1.85
C LYS A 156 -18.36 9.15 1.97
N PRO A 157 -19.63 9.17 1.52
CA PRO A 157 -20.52 8.02 1.65
C PRO A 157 -20.06 6.80 0.84
N ASP A 158 -19.34 7.02 -0.26
CA ASP A 158 -18.90 5.99 -1.23
C ASP A 158 -17.68 5.18 -0.77
N VAL A 159 -17.08 5.52 0.39
CA VAL A 159 -15.97 4.73 0.96
C VAL A 159 -16.46 3.31 1.25
N THR A 160 -15.65 2.32 0.90
CA THR A 160 -15.97 0.91 1.08
C THR A 160 -16.22 0.57 2.56
N SER A 161 -17.08 -0.43 2.81
CA SER A 161 -17.35 -0.90 4.17
C SER A 161 -16.07 -1.34 4.88
N GLU A 162 -15.17 -2.01 4.16
CA GLU A 162 -13.87 -2.43 4.69
C GLU A 162 -13.00 -1.25 5.15
N ASN A 163 -12.90 -0.19 4.34
CA ASN A 163 -12.14 1.00 4.70
C ASN A 163 -12.76 1.76 5.88
N LYS A 164 -14.09 1.85 5.95
CA LYS A 164 -14.80 2.41 7.10
C LYS A 164 -14.55 1.58 8.37
N LEU A 165 -14.61 0.25 8.26
CA LEU A 165 -14.35 -0.67 9.37
C LEU A 165 -12.92 -0.49 9.90
N ARG A 166 -11.92 -0.50 9.01
CA ARG A 166 -10.51 -0.27 9.36
C ARG A 166 -10.31 1.06 10.09
N LEU A 167 -10.87 2.15 9.55
CA LEU A 167 -10.80 3.47 10.17
C LEU A 167 -11.40 3.48 11.59
N LEU A 168 -12.56 2.85 11.76
CA LEU A 168 -13.22 2.76 13.07
C LEU A 168 -12.47 1.85 14.05
N MET A 169 -11.85 0.77 13.59
CA MET A 169 -11.01 -0.08 14.43
C MET A 169 -9.74 0.66 14.89
N ILE A 170 -9.12 1.45 14.01
CA ILE A 170 -7.99 2.33 14.38
C ILE A 170 -8.45 3.35 15.43
N TYR A 171 -9.58 4.02 15.19
CA TYR A 171 -10.16 4.96 16.14
C TYR A 171 -10.46 4.31 17.50
N ALA A 172 -11.04 3.10 17.50
CA ALA A 172 -11.34 2.33 18.71
C ALA A 172 -10.09 1.95 19.50
N ALA A 173 -9.01 1.58 18.82
CA ALA A 173 -7.73 1.28 19.45
C ALA A 173 -7.10 2.52 20.12
N ILE A 174 -7.33 3.71 19.57
CA ILE A 174 -6.77 4.98 20.09
C ILE A 174 -7.64 5.56 21.21
N TYR A 175 -8.97 5.50 21.06
CA TYR A 175 -9.97 6.09 21.95
C TYR A 175 -10.95 5.04 22.52
N PRO A 176 -10.47 3.98 23.20
CA PRO A 176 -11.33 2.90 23.70
C PRO A 176 -12.42 3.37 24.67
N GLU A 177 -12.15 4.41 25.46
CA GLU A 177 -13.16 4.99 26.36
C GLU A 177 -14.35 5.60 25.59
N LYS A 178 -14.08 6.20 24.42
CA LYS A 178 -15.12 6.80 23.58
C LYS A 178 -15.97 5.78 22.87
N ILE A 179 -15.54 4.50 22.85
CA ILE A 179 -16.30 3.41 22.25
C ILE A 179 -17.54 3.03 23.09
N LYS A 180 -17.61 3.50 24.34
CA LYS A 180 -18.77 3.27 25.23
C LYS A 180 -19.79 4.42 25.22
N ASP A 181 -19.46 5.53 24.55
CA ASP A 181 -20.25 6.77 24.60
C ASP A 181 -21.22 6.88 23.41
N HIS A 182 -22.15 7.85 23.50
CA HIS A 182 -23.08 8.21 22.42
C HIS A 182 -22.40 8.54 21.08
N HIS A 183 -21.10 8.87 21.08
CA HIS A 183 -20.34 9.09 19.85
C HIS A 183 -20.28 7.86 18.95
N VAL A 184 -20.29 6.64 19.50
CA VAL A 184 -20.31 5.42 18.66
C VAL A 184 -21.62 5.30 17.90
N ILE A 185 -22.75 5.66 18.51
CA ILE A 185 -24.05 5.62 17.83
C ILE A 185 -24.01 6.50 16.58
N LYS A 186 -23.46 7.72 16.69
CA LYS A 186 -23.32 8.62 15.54
C LYS A 186 -22.33 8.10 14.49
N LEU A 187 -21.20 7.50 14.92
CA LEU A 187 -20.25 6.86 14.01
C LEU A 187 -20.90 5.69 13.26
N MET A 188 -21.74 4.89 13.93
CA MET A 188 -22.50 3.79 13.33
C MET A 188 -23.49 4.27 12.28
N GLU A 189 -24.26 5.31 12.60
CA GLU A 189 -25.23 5.90 11.68
C GLU A 189 -24.58 6.43 10.38
N LEU A 190 -23.41 7.04 10.51
CA LEU A 190 -22.66 7.57 9.37
C LEU A 190 -21.94 6.47 8.59
N ALA A 191 -21.31 5.51 9.27
CA ALA A 191 -20.56 4.44 8.60
C ALA A 191 -21.48 3.44 7.89
N ARG A 192 -22.70 3.22 8.41
CA ARG A 192 -23.70 2.27 7.87
C ARG A 192 -23.15 0.86 7.70
N LEU A 193 -22.32 0.42 8.65
CA LEU A 193 -21.73 -0.92 8.63
C LEU A 193 -22.73 -1.97 9.12
N PRO A 194 -22.62 -3.22 8.63
CA PRO A 194 -23.30 -4.37 9.21
C PRO A 194 -23.04 -4.51 10.72
N THR A 195 -23.97 -5.15 11.43
CA THR A 195 -23.83 -5.37 12.88
C THR A 195 -22.59 -6.18 13.23
N ASP A 196 -22.22 -7.17 12.42
CA ASP A 196 -21.04 -8.01 12.66
C ASP A 196 -19.73 -7.19 12.58
N ASP A 197 -19.61 -6.29 11.60
CA ASP A 197 -18.48 -5.37 11.48
C ASP A 197 -18.41 -4.43 12.70
N MET A 198 -19.55 -3.95 13.19
CA MET A 198 -19.59 -3.12 14.39
C MET A 198 -19.23 -3.89 15.66
N ASN A 199 -19.57 -5.18 15.74
CA ASN A 199 -19.11 -6.05 16.82
C ASN A 199 -17.58 -6.15 16.81
N ALA A 200 -16.94 -6.22 15.63
CA ALA A 200 -15.48 -6.20 15.54
C ALA A 200 -14.90 -4.89 16.10
N VAL A 201 -15.47 -3.73 15.75
CA VAL A 201 -15.07 -2.42 16.32
C VAL A 201 -15.20 -2.41 17.84
N HIS A 202 -16.31 -2.88 18.38
CA HIS A 202 -16.52 -2.96 19.83
C HIS A 202 -15.55 -3.92 20.53
N ASN A 203 -15.21 -5.03 19.87
CA ASN A 203 -14.31 -6.05 20.40
C ASN A 203 -12.85 -5.62 20.42
N MET A 204 -12.46 -4.54 19.72
CA MET A 204 -11.10 -3.98 19.80
C MET A 204 -10.67 -3.67 21.24
N ARG A 205 -11.63 -3.34 22.12
CA ARG A 205 -11.38 -3.13 23.57
C ARG A 205 -10.86 -4.38 24.29
N LEU A 206 -11.14 -5.58 23.77
CA LEU A 206 -10.72 -6.84 24.39
C LEU A 206 -9.24 -7.12 24.12
N LEU A 207 -8.65 -6.44 23.14
CA LEU A 207 -7.23 -6.51 22.82
C LEU A 207 -6.38 -5.60 23.74
N GLU A 208 -6.99 -4.89 24.70
CA GLU A 208 -6.35 -3.99 25.68
C GLU A 208 -5.48 -4.72 26.74
N GLY A 209 -4.80 -5.79 26.37
CA GLY A 209 -3.71 -6.31 27.19
C GLY A 209 -2.63 -5.24 27.36
N SER A 210 -2.63 -4.55 28.52
CA SER A 210 -1.53 -3.76 29.07
C SER A 210 -1.34 -2.28 28.66
N PHE A 211 -2.35 -1.55 28.16
CA PHE A 211 -2.21 -0.07 28.03
C PHE A 211 -2.51 0.72 29.31
N ASP A 212 -3.32 0.17 30.23
CA ASP A 212 -3.59 0.84 31.52
C ASP A 212 -2.38 0.81 32.49
N ALA A 213 -1.37 -0.03 32.26
CA ALA A 213 -0.19 -0.14 33.13
C ALA A 213 0.85 0.98 32.96
N ARG A 214 0.77 1.83 31.92
CA ARG A 214 1.69 2.97 31.73
C ARG A 214 1.15 4.30 32.26
N ARG A 215 0.05 4.30 33.01
CA ARG A 215 -0.51 5.52 33.61
C ARG A 215 0.19 5.99 34.89
N THR A 216 1.20 5.28 35.41
CA THR A 216 1.75 5.55 36.75
C THR A 216 3.00 6.42 36.85
N TYR A 217 3.56 6.97 35.76
CA TYR A 217 4.80 7.77 35.84
C TYR A 217 4.81 9.08 35.05
N ALA A 218 3.66 9.68 34.73
CA ALA A 218 3.62 11.07 34.25
C ALA A 218 3.34 12.00 35.43
N GLY A 219 4.40 12.61 35.95
CA GLY A 219 4.43 13.40 37.16
C GLY A 219 3.34 14.48 37.29
N ILE A 220 2.98 14.66 38.55
CA ILE A 220 2.32 15.84 39.13
C ILE A 220 2.98 17.09 38.53
N PHE A 221 2.19 18.09 38.13
CA PHE A 221 2.55 19.35 37.43
C PHE A 221 2.53 19.33 35.89
N SER A 222 1.34 19.48 35.30
CA SER A 222 1.16 20.10 33.97
C SER A 222 -0.27 20.62 33.82
N VAL A 223 -0.55 21.76 34.44
CA VAL A 223 -1.79 22.53 34.21
C VAL A 223 -1.56 23.39 32.95
N PHE A 224 -2.49 23.40 32.01
CA PHE A 224 -2.47 24.15 30.73
C PHE A 224 -1.68 23.57 29.54
N ASN A 225 -2.01 22.36 29.12
CA ASN A 225 -2.08 22.06 27.69
C ASN A 225 -3.05 20.90 27.47
N LYS A 226 -4.03 21.07 26.57
CA LYS A 226 -4.82 19.96 26.04
C LYS A 226 -3.82 19.02 25.34
N ARG A 227 -3.29 18.04 26.06
CA ARG A 227 -2.30 17.10 25.50
C ARG A 227 -2.98 16.33 24.36
N LYS A 228 -2.47 16.49 23.14
CA LYS A 228 -2.80 15.62 22.00
C LYS A 228 -2.64 14.17 22.44
N ARG A 229 -3.63 13.32 22.17
CA ARG A 229 -3.57 11.89 22.51
C ARG A 229 -2.80 11.14 21.44
N ALA A 230 -1.51 11.47 21.32
CA ALA A 230 -0.60 10.77 20.43
C ALA A 230 -0.26 9.40 21.06
N VAL A 231 -0.68 8.31 20.41
CA VAL A 231 -0.32 6.94 20.84
C VAL A 231 1.09 6.58 20.36
N ARG A 232 1.56 7.23 19.30
CA ARG A 232 2.92 7.11 18.76
C ARG A 232 3.65 8.44 18.87
N LYS A 233 4.96 8.37 19.10
CA LYS A 233 5.85 9.52 18.96
C LYS A 233 6.27 9.61 17.49
N ASP A 234 6.07 10.78 16.90
CA ASP A 234 6.55 11.05 15.54
C ASP A 234 8.09 10.99 15.52
N ARG A 235 8.66 10.28 14.54
CA ARG A 235 10.10 10.17 14.31
C ARG A 235 10.50 11.12 13.19
N VAL A 236 10.11 12.39 13.31
CA VAL A 236 10.41 13.46 12.33
C VAL A 236 11.91 13.56 12.01
N ASP A 237 12.79 13.09 12.91
CA ASP A 237 14.25 13.08 12.76
C ASP A 237 14.83 12.05 11.77
N ASP A 238 14.03 11.11 11.23
CA ASP A 238 14.56 10.09 10.31
C ASP A 238 14.65 10.56 8.84
N GLY A 239 14.25 11.81 8.56
CA GLY A 239 14.39 12.42 7.22
C GLY A 239 13.48 11.83 6.13
N SER A 240 12.53 10.96 6.48
CA SER A 240 11.59 10.37 5.51
C SER A 240 10.66 11.45 4.92
N PRO A 241 10.59 11.61 3.59
CA PRO A 241 9.70 12.58 2.95
C PRO A 241 8.23 12.11 2.91
N TRP A 242 7.94 10.89 3.36
CA TRP A 242 6.66 10.22 3.15
C TRP A 242 5.67 10.47 4.30
N GLN A 243 4.85 11.52 4.17
CA GLN A 243 3.87 11.92 5.19
C GLN A 243 2.82 10.83 5.51
N LEU A 244 2.52 9.95 4.54
CA LEU A 244 1.58 8.84 4.70
C LEU A 244 2.22 7.58 5.30
N SER A 245 3.51 7.63 5.63
CA SER A 245 4.30 6.50 6.18
C SER A 245 5.05 6.88 7.45
N ARG A 246 4.44 7.72 8.31
CA ARG A 246 5.03 8.11 9.61
C ARG A 246 5.02 6.97 10.62
N PHE A 247 4.05 6.06 10.51
CA PHE A 247 3.88 4.96 11.44
C PHE A 247 4.94 3.89 11.28
N TYR A 248 5.50 3.45 12.41
CA TYR A 248 6.35 2.27 12.48
C TYR A 248 5.70 1.21 13.39
N PRO A 249 5.65 -0.06 12.96
CA PRO A 249 5.20 -1.17 13.80
C PRO A 249 6.07 -1.29 15.06
N LEU A 250 5.44 -1.59 16.19
CA LEU A 250 6.14 -2.03 17.39
C LEU A 250 6.30 -3.54 17.24
N VAL A 251 7.41 -3.98 16.68
CA VAL A 251 7.78 -5.40 16.70
C VAL A 251 8.62 -5.59 17.96
N GLU A 252 8.09 -6.34 18.93
CA GLU A 252 8.87 -6.83 20.08
C GLU A 252 9.71 -8.05 19.67
#